data_AF-A0A399RQK8-F1
#
_entry.id   AF-A0A399RQK8-F1
#
_cell.length_a   1.000
_cell.length_b   1.000
_cell.length_c   1.000
_cell.angle_alpha   90.00
_cell.angle_beta   90.00
_cell.angle_gamma   90.00
#
_symmetry.space_group_name_H-M   'P 1'
#
loop_
_entity.id
_entity.type
_entity.pdbx_description
1 polymer ?
#
loop_
_entity_poly.entity_id
_entity_poly.type
_entity_poly.pdbx_seq_one_letter_code
_entity_poly.pdbx_strand_id
1 'polypeptide(L)' 'MSSFTIFAIGYAILIAGLAWGAFALGVSGQWIAIGSVILAGIGIITGVTSTRRRDKTESSMKEG' A
#
# COMPACT_ATOMS: atom_id res chain seq x y z
N MET A 1 3.92 -17.27 5.84
CA MET A 1 3.70 -16.42 4.65
C MET A 1 3.26 -15.05 5.13
N SER A 2 4.15 -14.07 5.02
CA SER A 2 4.04 -12.76 5.67
C SER A 2 2.80 -12.01 5.20
N SER A 3 1.87 -11.68 6.11
CA SER A 3 0.68 -10.85 5.81
C SER A 3 1.02 -9.53 5.11
N PHE A 4 2.26 -9.05 5.25
CA PHE A 4 2.84 -7.93 4.50
C PHE A 4 2.78 -8.10 2.98
N THR A 5 3.10 -9.29 2.47
CA THR A 5 3.08 -9.58 1.04
C THR A 5 1.65 -9.53 0.51
N ILE A 6 0.69 -10.03 1.27
CA ILE A 6 -0.74 -9.99 0.90
C ILE A 6 -1.25 -8.54 0.91
N PHE A 7 -0.85 -7.74 1.90
CA PHE A 7 -1.16 -6.31 1.94
C PHE A 7 -0.57 -5.57 0.74
N ALA A 8 0.70 -5.78 0.42
CA ALA A 8 1.37 -5.15 -0.72
C ALA A 8 0.70 -5.53 -2.06
N ILE A 9 0.34 -6.81 -2.23
CA ILE A 9 -0.38 -7.30 -3.42
C ILE A 9 -1.78 -6.68 -3.50
N GLY A 10 -2.56 -6.69 -2.41
CA GLY A 10 -3.90 -6.09 -2.38
C GLY A 10 -3.86 -4.59 -2.66
N TYR A 11 -2.85 -3.90 -2.13
CA TYR A 11 -2.66 -2.47 -2.37
C TYR A 11 -2.29 -2.19 -3.84
N ALA A 12 -1.40 -2.99 -4.44
CA ALA A 12 -1.07 -2.87 -5.86
C ALA A 12 -2.29 -3.08 -6.77
N ILE A 13 -3.14 -4.06 -6.45
CA ILE A 13 -4.40 -4.32 -7.16
C ILE A 13 -5.36 -3.13 -7.01
N LEU A 14 -5.43 -2.51 -5.82
CA LEU A 14 -6.26 -1.33 -5.58
C LEU A 14 -5.83 -0.15 -6.46
N ILE A 15 -4.53 0.13 -6.54
CA ILE A 15 -3.99 1.18 -7.44
C ILE A 15 -4.34 0.88 -8.89
N ALA A 16 -4.09 -0.34 -9.35
CA ALA A 16 -4.35 -0.74 -10.73
C ALA A 16 -5.84 -0.65 -11.10
N GLY A 17 -6.72 -1.09 -10.18
CA GLY A 17 -8.17 -1.00 -10.35
C GLY A 17 -8.69 0.44 -10.38
N LEU A 18 -8.14 1.33 -9.54
CA LEU A 18 -8.56 2.73 -9.52
C LEU A 18 -8.07 3.48 -10.78
N ALA A 19 -6.85 3.20 -11.23
CA ALA A 19 -6.32 3.75 -12.48
C ALA A 19 -7.17 3.28 -13.69
N TRP A 20 -7.53 2.00 -13.73
CA TRP A 20 -8.39 1.45 -14.77
C TRP A 20 -9.82 2.01 -14.73
N GLY A 21 -10.41 2.15 -13.54
CA GLY A 21 -11.73 2.75 -13.36
C GLY A 21 -11.78 4.21 -13.81
N ALA A 22 -10.77 5.00 -13.46
CA ALA A 22 -10.65 6.39 -13.89
C ALA A 22 -10.47 6.50 -15.42
N PHE A 23 -9.73 5.57 -16.03
CA PHE A 23 -9.61 5.47 -17.48
C PHE A 23 -10.95 5.11 -18.16
N ALA A 24 -11.69 4.14 -17.61
CA ALA A 24 -13.01 3.73 -18.11
C ALA A 24 -14.09 4.83 -17.98
N LEU A 25 -13.97 5.71 -16.99
CA LEU A 25 -14.83 6.86 -16.78
C LEU A 25 -14.57 8.02 -17.78
N GLY A 26 -13.55 7.91 -18.64
CA GLY A 26 -13.21 8.96 -19.62
C GLY A 26 -12.61 10.21 -18.99
N VAL A 27 -12.04 10.10 -17.78
CA VAL A 27 -11.39 11.22 -17.09
C VAL A 27 -10.15 11.64 -17.87
N SER A 28 -9.91 12.94 -18.00
CA SER A 28 -8.71 13.49 -18.65
C SER A 28 -7.43 12.85 -18.09
N GLY A 29 -6.54 12.39 -18.98
CA GLY A 29 -5.34 11.65 -18.61
C GLY A 29 -4.43 12.37 -17.61
N GLN A 30 -4.47 13.71 -17.58
CA GLN A 30 -3.76 14.52 -16.59
C GLN A 30 -4.23 14.25 -15.16
N TRP A 31 -5.54 14.08 -14.95
CA TRP A 31 -6.10 13.74 -13.63
C TRP A 31 -5.83 12.30 -13.23
N ILE A 32 -5.77 11.37 -14.21
CA ILE A 32 -5.39 9.97 -13.97
C ILE A 32 -3.93 9.89 -13.50
N ALA A 33 -3.04 10.67 -14.13
CA ALA A 33 -1.64 10.76 -13.73
C ALA A 33 -1.49 11.33 -12.31
N ILE A 34 -2.17 12.45 -12.00
CA ILE A 34 -2.16 13.06 -10.66
C ILE A 34 -2.70 12.07 -9.61
N GLY A 35 -3.83 11.42 -9.89
CA GLY A 35 -4.41 10.42 -9.00
C GLY A 35 -3.48 9.22 -8.77
N SER A 36 -2.87 8.69 -9.83
CA SER A 36 -1.93 7.57 -9.74
C SER A 36 -0.69 7.91 -8.92
N VAL A 37 -0.14 9.12 -9.07
CA VAL A 37 1.03 9.58 -8.29
C VAL A 37 0.69 9.71 -6.80
N ILE A 38 -0.48 10.26 -6.46
CA ILE A 38 -0.94 10.37 -5.06
C ILE A 38 -1.12 8.98 -4.45
N LEU A 39 -1.77 8.06 -5.16
CA LEU A 39 -1.97 6.66 -4.72
C LEU A 39 -0.67 5.89 -4.57
N ALA A 40 0.29 6.09 -5.48
CA ALA A 40 1.62 5.52 -5.36
C ALA A 40 2.32 6.00 -4.08
N GLY A 41 2.22 7.30 -3.75
CA GLY A 41 2.77 7.85 -2.50
C GLY A 41 2.16 7.23 -1.25
N ILE A 42 0.82 7.12 -1.19
CA ILE A 42 0.12 6.50 -0.04
C ILE A 42 0.49 5.02 0.09
N GLY A 43 0.67 4.31 -1.02
CA GLY A 43 1.09 2.91 -1.02
C GLY A 43 2.47 2.69 -0.45
N ILE A 44 3.41 3.56 -0.83
CA ILE A 44 4.76 3.52 -0.30
C ILE A 44 4.74 3.81 1.21
N ILE A 45 4.01 4.85 1.67
CA ILE A 45 3.90 5.18 3.10
C ILE A 45 3.31 4.01 3.89
N THR A 46 2.28 3.35 3.37
CA THR A 46 1.62 2.24 4.06
C THR A 46 2.50 0.98 4.07
N GLY A 47 3.21 0.72 2.96
CA GLY A 47 4.23 -0.31 2.87
C GLY A 47 5.35 -0.10 3.88
N VAL A 48 5.94 1.10 3.94
CA VAL A 48 7.03 1.44 4.88
C VAL A 48 6.55 1.42 6.34
N THR A 49 5.32 1.85 6.63
CA THR A 49 4.78 1.78 8.00
C THR A 49 4.62 0.33 8.46
N SER A 50 4.23 -0.56 7.54
CA SER A 50 4.06 -1.98 7.84
C SER A 50 5.40 -2.71 8.08
N THR A 51 6.52 -2.25 7.51
CA THR A 51 7.86 -2.78 7.84
C THR A 51 8.32 -2.37 9.25
N ARG A 52 7.89 -1.21 9.77
CA ARG A 52 8.30 -0.74 11.10
C ARG A 52 7.64 -1.45 12.28
N ARG A 53 6.57 -2.23 12.05
CA ARG A 53 5.86 -2.96 13.11
C ARG A 53 6.52 -4.30 13.50
N ARG A 54 7.65 -4.65 12.88
CA ARG A 54 8.42 -5.87 13.16
C ARG A 54 9.19 -5.84 14.49
N ASP A 55 9.34 -4.68 15.16
CA ASP A 55 10.09 -4.56 16.43
C ASP A 55 9.21 -4.50 17.70
N LYS A 56 8.07 -5.20 17.74
CA LYS A 56 7.30 -5.36 19.00
C LYS A 56 6.96 -6.80 19.30
N THR A 57 7.94 -7.69 19.33
CA THR A 57 7.83 -8.94 20.09
C THR A 57 9.24 -9.41 20.42
N GLU A 58 9.72 -9.20 21.66
CA GLU A 58 10.53 -10.23 22.36
C GLU A 58 10.97 -9.91 23.80
N SER A 59 10.62 -8.77 24.42
CA SER A 59 11.12 -8.47 25.79
C SER A 59 10.15 -8.82 26.94
N SER A 60 9.38 -9.92 26.89
CA SER A 60 8.40 -10.25 27.95
C SER A 60 8.40 -11.69 28.52
N MET A 61 9.45 -12.51 28.38
CA MET A 61 9.37 -13.89 28.94
C MET A 61 10.70 -14.50 29.41
N LYS A 62 11.73 -13.71 29.75
CA LYS A 62 13.06 -14.24 30.17
C LYS A 62 13.67 -13.56 31.39
N GLU A 63 12.85 -13.00 32.28
CA GLU A 63 13.18 -12.74 33.68
C GLU A 63 11.97 -13.29 34.45
N GLY A 64 12.04 -14.37 35.24
CA GLY A 64 13.11 -14.82 36.11
C GLY A 64 12.43 -15.09 37.44
#